data_AF-A0AAN7S903-F1
#
_entry.id   AF-A0AAN7S903-F1
#
_cell.length_a   1.000
_cell.length_b   1.000
_cell.length_c   1.000
_cell.angle_alpha   90.00
_cell.angle_beta   90.00
_cell.angle_gamma   90.00
#
_symmetry.space_group_name_H-M   'P 1'
#
loop_
_entity.id
_entity.type
_entity.pdbx_description
1 polymer ?
#
loop_
_entity_poly.entity_id
_entity_poly.type
_entity_poly.pdbx_seq_one_letter_code
_entity_poly.pdbx_strand_id
1 'polypeptide(L)'
;MKIKNNQYIQWNTFKNKNPWLEANNGKLGCHICREIFSKVPEWCECHIEPTLNENRATQLSNLRCKIKKHVNSKAYKFAIEINNQTATNALAHVIHKESQRVDEVTNRIFRTAYNIAKSDRPFSDHKNLIKLQKYNGGNMGITLLLRYNASQIVQHITKEMKRKMIAQIVQNNIKISLEAMPPVQPRTSYVPIQKNWSPPPSSIKLAITEAPCGKQRLRVLFQG
;
A
#
# COMPACT_ATOMS: atom_id res chain seq x y z
N MET A 1 10.32 -53.62 -29.31
CA MET A 1 9.88 -52.79 -28.16
C MET A 1 10.99 -52.13 -27.31
N LYS A 2 12.29 -52.21 -27.66
CA LYS A 2 13.37 -51.65 -26.80
C LYS A 2 13.76 -50.18 -27.05
N ILE A 3 13.36 -49.59 -28.19
CA ILE A 3 13.86 -48.26 -28.64
C ILE A 3 13.18 -47.09 -27.90
N LYS A 4 11.88 -47.20 -27.56
CA LYS A 4 11.13 -46.15 -26.86
C LYS A 4 11.61 -45.92 -25.42
N ASN A 5 12.11 -46.97 -24.76
CA ASN A 5 12.54 -46.89 -23.36
C ASN A 5 13.86 -46.11 -23.20
N ASN A 6 14.80 -46.26 -24.16
CA ASN A 6 16.09 -45.58 -24.11
C ASN A 6 15.98 -44.07 -24.39
N GLN A 7 15.10 -43.66 -25.31
CA GLN A 7 14.85 -42.25 -25.62
C GLN A 7 14.18 -41.51 -24.44
N TYR A 8 13.26 -42.18 -23.74
CA TYR A 8 12.61 -41.64 -22.54
C TYR A 8 13.60 -41.40 -21.40
N ILE A 9 14.49 -42.36 -21.14
CA ILE A 9 15.55 -42.24 -20.13
C ILE A 9 16.53 -41.10 -20.50
N GLN A 10 16.91 -41.00 -21.77
CA GLN A 10 17.77 -39.94 -22.27
C GLN A 10 17.14 -38.55 -22.06
N TRP A 11 15.85 -38.40 -22.37
CA TRP A 11 15.13 -37.15 -22.16
C TRP A 11 15.04 -36.77 -20.69
N ASN A 12 14.63 -37.70 -19.82
CA ASN A 12 14.53 -37.42 -18.38
C ASN A 12 15.88 -37.04 -17.77
N THR A 13 16.96 -37.71 -18.16
CA THR A 13 18.31 -37.35 -17.71
C THR A 13 18.70 -35.94 -18.15
N PHE A 14 18.33 -35.54 -19.37
CA PHE A 14 18.58 -34.20 -19.89
C PHE A 14 17.71 -33.13 -19.22
N LYS A 15 16.43 -33.44 -18.97
CA LYS A 15 15.48 -32.57 -18.28
C LYS A 15 15.86 -32.35 -16.82
N ASN A 16 16.33 -33.39 -16.11
CA ASN A 16 16.83 -33.24 -14.74
C ASN A 16 18.04 -32.30 -14.64
N LYS A 17 18.89 -32.27 -15.68
CA LYS A 17 20.01 -31.32 -15.78
C LYS A 17 19.56 -29.90 -16.16
N ASN A 18 18.39 -29.75 -16.77
CA ASN A 18 17.85 -28.48 -17.23
C ASN A 18 16.39 -28.34 -16.80
N PRO A 19 16.10 -28.12 -15.50
CA PRO A 19 14.72 -28.07 -14.99
C PRO A 19 13.87 -26.98 -15.64
N TRP A 20 14.52 -25.91 -16.10
CA TRP A 20 13.93 -24.76 -16.78
C TRP A 20 13.39 -25.06 -18.20
N LEU A 21 13.79 -26.19 -18.80
CA LEU A 21 13.48 -26.56 -20.17
C LEU A 21 12.21 -27.42 -20.24
N GLU A 22 11.26 -27.01 -21.07
CA GLU A 22 10.03 -27.75 -21.36
C GLU A 22 10.03 -28.27 -22.80
N ALA A 23 9.36 -29.41 -23.01
CA ALA A 23 9.08 -29.93 -24.34
C ALA A 23 7.56 -30.04 -24.53
N ASN A 24 7.05 -29.44 -25.60
CA ASN A 24 5.65 -29.53 -25.99
C ASN A 24 5.56 -29.92 -27.47
N ASN A 25 4.84 -30.99 -27.80
CA ASN A 25 4.67 -31.49 -29.18
C ASN A 25 5.97 -31.63 -30.01
N GLY A 26 7.06 -32.07 -29.37
CA GLY A 26 8.35 -32.25 -30.04
C GLY A 26 9.19 -30.97 -30.19
N LYS A 27 8.70 -29.84 -29.70
CA LYS A 27 9.39 -28.54 -29.68
C LYS A 27 9.86 -28.18 -28.28
N LEU A 28 10.92 -27.37 -28.16
CA LEU A 28 11.45 -26.94 -26.87
C LEU A 28 11.02 -25.51 -26.50
N GLY A 29 10.91 -25.24 -25.20
CA GLY A 29 10.69 -23.91 -24.64
C GLY A 29 11.25 -23.76 -23.23
N CYS A 30 11.10 -22.58 -22.63
CA CYS A 30 11.57 -22.25 -21.29
C CYS A 30 10.42 -21.73 -20.41
N HIS A 31 10.13 -22.41 -19.29
CA HIS A 31 9.03 -22.02 -18.41
C HIS A 31 9.31 -20.72 -17.64
N ILE A 32 10.57 -20.51 -17.20
CA ILE A 32 10.98 -19.29 -16.49
C ILE A 32 10.78 -18.06 -17.37
N CYS A 33 11.16 -18.15 -18.65
CA CYS A 33 10.92 -17.07 -19.60
C CYS A 33 9.43 -16.87 -19.89
N ARG A 34 8.64 -17.95 -19.98
CA ARG A 34 7.20 -17.86 -20.18
C ARG A 34 6.48 -17.12 -19.06
N GLU A 35 6.90 -17.32 -17.81
CA GLU A 35 6.27 -16.69 -16.65
C GLU A 35 6.63 -15.20 -16.50
N ILE A 36 7.84 -14.80 -16.90
CA ILE A 36 8.38 -13.46 -16.61
C ILE A 36 8.35 -12.54 -17.83
N PHE A 37 8.46 -13.08 -19.04
CA PHE A 37 8.63 -12.31 -20.26
C PHE A 37 7.63 -12.67 -21.34
N SER A 38 7.03 -11.65 -21.95
CA SER A 38 6.29 -11.77 -23.21
C SER A 38 7.16 -11.51 -24.46
N LYS A 39 8.42 -11.07 -24.28
CA LYS A 39 9.30 -10.55 -25.36
C LYS A 39 10.30 -11.55 -25.94
N VAL A 40 10.31 -12.82 -25.51
CA VAL A 40 11.12 -13.89 -26.12
C VAL A 40 10.19 -14.97 -26.71
N PRO A 41 9.40 -14.64 -27.74
CA PRO A 41 8.26 -15.45 -28.18
C PRO A 41 8.65 -16.89 -28.53
N GLU A 42 9.81 -17.09 -29.19
CA GLU A 42 10.28 -18.43 -29.61
C GLU A 42 10.46 -19.40 -28.40
N TRP A 43 10.97 -18.90 -27.26
CA TRP A 43 11.19 -19.71 -26.06
C TRP A 43 9.94 -19.78 -25.16
N CYS A 44 9.12 -18.73 -25.12
CA CYS A 44 7.93 -18.66 -24.28
C CYS A 44 6.78 -19.53 -24.84
N GLU A 45 6.68 -19.65 -26.17
CA GLU A 45 5.62 -20.39 -26.86
C GLU A 45 6.03 -21.81 -27.25
N CYS A 46 7.22 -22.25 -26.84
CA CYS A 46 7.79 -23.56 -27.18
C CYS A 46 7.90 -23.80 -28.70
N HIS A 47 8.50 -22.88 -29.45
CA HIS A 47 8.62 -22.97 -30.92
C HIS A 47 9.99 -23.46 -31.42
N ILE A 48 10.83 -24.02 -30.54
CA ILE A 48 12.19 -24.37 -30.92
C ILE A 48 12.22 -25.75 -31.54
N GLU A 49 12.50 -25.76 -32.83
CA GLU A 49 12.59 -26.96 -33.65
C GLU A 49 14.03 -27.19 -34.17
N PRO A 50 14.40 -28.46 -34.41
CA PRO A 50 15.59 -28.80 -35.17
C PRO A 50 15.42 -28.45 -36.65
N THR A 51 16.49 -27.97 -37.29
CA THR A 51 16.50 -27.61 -38.72
C THR A 51 16.14 -28.82 -39.60
N LEU A 52 15.06 -28.73 -40.39
CA LEU A 52 14.44 -29.89 -41.06
C LEU A 52 15.29 -30.56 -42.16
N ASN A 53 16.33 -29.90 -42.69
CA ASN A 53 17.05 -30.35 -43.90
C ASN A 53 18.49 -30.85 -43.66
N GLU A 54 18.89 -31.09 -42.41
CA GLU A 54 20.27 -31.47 -42.06
C GLU A 54 20.38 -32.88 -41.48
N ASN A 55 21.58 -33.47 -41.53
CA ASN A 55 21.87 -34.74 -40.84
C ASN A 55 21.55 -34.60 -39.32
N ARG A 56 21.00 -35.66 -38.73
CA ARG A 56 20.61 -35.75 -37.31
C ARG A 56 21.71 -35.26 -36.36
N ALA A 57 22.97 -35.54 -36.66
CA ALA A 57 24.10 -35.08 -35.84
C ALA A 57 24.21 -33.54 -35.83
N THR A 58 24.08 -32.91 -37.00
CA THR A 58 24.09 -31.45 -37.17
C THR A 58 22.88 -30.81 -36.52
N GLN A 59 21.68 -31.39 -36.70
CA GLN A 59 20.45 -30.94 -36.04
C GLN A 59 20.59 -30.90 -34.52
N LEU A 60 21.15 -31.96 -33.91
CA LEU A 60 21.38 -32.01 -32.47
C LEU A 60 22.45 -31.01 -32.01
N SER A 61 23.49 -30.78 -32.81
CA SER A 61 24.50 -29.76 -32.53
C SER A 61 23.90 -28.35 -32.53
N ASN A 62 23.10 -28.03 -33.55
CA ASN A 62 22.40 -26.75 -33.68
C ASN A 62 21.44 -26.51 -32.51
N LEU A 63 20.70 -27.54 -32.10
CA LEU A 63 19.79 -27.47 -30.94
C LEU A 63 20.55 -27.18 -29.64
N ARG A 64 21.68 -27.87 -29.40
CA ARG A 64 22.54 -27.61 -28.23
C ARG A 64 23.11 -26.19 -28.25
N CYS A 65 23.50 -25.69 -29.42
CA CYS A 65 23.95 -24.30 -29.59
C CYS A 65 22.85 -23.29 -29.27
N LYS A 66 21.61 -23.51 -29.74
CA LYS A 66 20.45 -22.66 -29.40
C LYS A 66 20.20 -22.63 -27.89
N ILE A 67 20.18 -23.81 -27.25
CA ILE A 67 20.04 -23.96 -25.78
C ILE A 67 21.14 -23.18 -25.05
N LYS A 68 22.41 -23.34 -25.43
CA LYS A 68 23.53 -22.64 -24.80
C LYS A 68 23.46 -21.12 -24.99
N LYS A 69 23.04 -20.64 -26.17
CA LYS A 69 22.85 -19.21 -26.44
C LYS A 69 21.76 -18.61 -25.55
N HIS A 70 20.65 -19.33 -25.36
CA HIS A 70 19.55 -18.88 -24.52
C HIS A 70 19.96 -18.73 -23.05
N VAL A 71 20.59 -19.76 -22.47
CA VAL A 71 21.05 -19.71 -21.07
C VAL A 71 22.04 -18.56 -20.83
N ASN A 72 22.86 -18.24 -21.83
CA ASN A 72 23.81 -17.15 -21.75
C ASN A 72 23.22 -15.77 -22.08
N SER A 73 21.98 -15.72 -22.58
CA SER A 73 21.33 -14.47 -22.94
C SER A 73 21.05 -13.61 -21.71
N LYS A 74 21.12 -12.29 -21.89
CA LYS A 74 20.82 -11.32 -20.83
C LYS A 74 19.38 -11.48 -20.33
N ALA A 75 18.43 -11.74 -21.24
CA ALA A 75 17.02 -11.92 -20.92
C ALA A 75 16.81 -13.12 -19.98
N TYR A 76 17.39 -14.28 -20.27
CA TYR A 76 17.25 -15.45 -19.41
C TYR A 76 17.87 -15.24 -18.02
N LYS A 77 19.07 -14.65 -17.95
CA LYS A 77 19.72 -14.35 -16.66
C LYS A 77 18.87 -13.41 -15.79
N PHE A 78 18.28 -12.38 -16.41
CA PHE A 78 17.36 -11.49 -15.73
C PHE A 78 16.07 -12.18 -15.30
N ALA A 79 15.54 -13.11 -16.11
CA ALA A 79 14.38 -13.92 -15.75
C ALA A 79 14.66 -14.74 -14.47
N ILE A 80 15.81 -15.42 -14.43
CA ILE A 80 16.22 -16.18 -13.24
C ILE A 80 16.36 -15.26 -12.02
N GLU A 81 16.96 -14.09 -12.19
CA GLU A 81 17.15 -13.14 -11.09
C GLU A 81 15.81 -12.69 -10.50
N ILE A 82 14.85 -12.32 -11.34
CA ILE A 82 13.48 -12.00 -10.89
C ILE A 82 12.84 -13.20 -10.21
N ASN A 83 12.92 -14.39 -10.80
CA ASN A 83 12.31 -15.60 -10.24
C ASN A 83 12.87 -15.95 -8.86
N ASN A 84 14.18 -15.75 -8.67
CA ASN A 84 14.81 -15.97 -7.39
C ASN A 84 14.39 -14.90 -6.38
N GLN A 85 14.32 -13.63 -6.79
CA GLN A 85 13.84 -12.55 -5.94
C GLN A 85 12.38 -12.72 -5.52
N THR A 86 11.50 -13.17 -6.42
CA THR A 86 10.09 -13.46 -6.09
C THR A 86 9.99 -14.64 -5.13
N ALA A 87 10.80 -15.68 -5.32
CA ALA A 87 10.85 -16.83 -4.40
C ALA A 87 11.35 -16.45 -3.01
N THR A 88 12.39 -15.60 -2.90
CA THR A 88 12.92 -15.16 -1.59
C THR A 88 12.02 -14.12 -0.92
N ASN A 89 11.32 -13.28 -1.68
CA ASN A 89 10.55 -12.15 -1.16
C ASN A 89 9.05 -12.43 -1.04
N ALA A 90 8.59 -13.66 -1.25
CA ALA A 90 7.18 -14.04 -1.11
C ALA A 90 6.63 -13.66 0.28
N LEU A 91 7.40 -13.93 1.35
CA LEU A 91 7.03 -13.55 2.71
C LEU A 91 6.98 -12.04 2.90
N ALA A 92 7.98 -11.30 2.37
CA ALA A 92 8.02 -9.85 2.46
C ALA A 92 6.81 -9.21 1.74
N HIS A 93 6.42 -9.74 0.59
CA HIS A 93 5.23 -9.29 -0.13
C HIS A 93 3.93 -9.52 0.65
N VAL A 94 3.79 -10.69 1.28
CA VAL A 94 2.62 -11.00 2.14
C VAL A 94 2.55 -10.05 3.34
N ILE A 95 3.68 -9.82 4.02
CA ILE A 95 3.76 -8.89 5.16
C ILE A 95 3.42 -7.46 4.72
N HIS A 96 3.96 -7.01 3.59
CA HIS A 96 3.69 -5.67 3.07
C HIS A 96 2.21 -5.48 2.70
N LYS A 97 1.60 -6.49 2.06
CA LYS A 97 0.19 -6.48 1.73
C LYS A 97 -0.70 -6.44 2.98
N GLU A 98 -0.33 -7.18 4.03
CA GLU A 98 -1.07 -7.15 5.29
C GLU A 98 -0.91 -5.79 6.00
N SER A 99 0.30 -5.24 6.00
CA SER A 99 0.57 -3.90 6.56
C SER A 99 -0.28 -2.84 5.87
N GLN A 100 -0.36 -2.86 4.54
CA GLN A 100 -1.23 -1.96 3.77
C GLN A 100 -2.71 -2.10 4.17
N ARG A 101 -3.20 -3.32 4.38
CA ARG A 101 -4.58 -3.55 4.84
C ARG A 101 -4.84 -2.95 6.21
N VAL A 102 -3.89 -3.10 7.14
CA VAL A 102 -3.98 -2.52 8.48
C VAL A 102 -3.97 -0.99 8.40
N ASP A 103 -3.14 -0.41 7.54
CA ASP A 103 -3.07 1.04 7.31
C ASP A 103 -4.38 1.58 6.73
N GLU A 104 -4.99 0.87 5.76
CA GLU A 104 -6.29 1.26 5.21
C GLU A 104 -7.41 1.27 6.25
N VAL A 105 -7.47 0.25 7.10
CA VAL A 105 -8.44 0.17 8.20
C VAL A 105 -8.21 1.32 9.18
N THR A 106 -6.95 1.56 9.56
CA THR A 106 -6.58 2.64 10.48
C THR A 106 -6.95 4.01 9.90
N ASN A 107 -6.67 4.24 8.62
CA ASN A 107 -7.05 5.46 7.90
C ASN A 107 -8.57 5.70 7.93
N ARG A 108 -9.39 4.66 7.75
CA ARG A 108 -10.85 4.79 7.87
C ARG A 108 -11.27 5.22 9.27
N ILE A 109 -10.73 4.61 10.32
CA ILE A 109 -11.03 4.97 11.70
C ILE A 109 -10.59 6.41 12.01
N PHE A 110 -9.42 6.82 11.53
CA PHE A 110 -8.91 8.19 11.70
C PHE A 110 -9.83 9.22 11.03
N ARG A 111 -10.28 8.95 9.80
CA ARG A 111 -11.25 9.80 9.11
C ARG A 111 -12.58 9.90 9.86
N THR A 112 -13.05 8.80 10.43
CA THR A 112 -14.27 8.78 11.24
C THR A 112 -14.13 9.63 12.51
N ALA A 113 -13.04 9.47 13.25
CA ALA A 113 -12.75 10.27 14.44
C ALA A 113 -12.58 11.77 14.09
N TYR A 114 -11.89 12.06 12.98
CA TYR A 114 -11.74 13.42 12.47
C TYR A 114 -13.09 14.02 12.07
N ASN A 115 -13.97 13.27 11.41
CA ASN A 115 -15.29 13.75 11.03
C ASN A 115 -16.16 14.10 12.25
N ILE A 116 -16.04 13.33 13.34
CA ILE A 116 -16.72 13.63 14.61
C ILE A 116 -16.23 14.97 15.16
N ALA A 117 -14.92 15.18 15.21
CA ALA A 117 -14.33 16.44 15.66
C ALA A 117 -14.69 17.61 14.75
N LYS A 118 -14.65 17.41 13.42
CA LYS A 118 -15.00 18.43 12.42
C LYS A 118 -16.48 18.84 12.51
N SER A 119 -17.36 17.92 12.90
CA SER A 119 -18.80 18.19 13.00
C SER A 119 -19.23 18.66 14.41
N ASP A 120 -18.28 18.98 15.29
CA ASP A 120 -18.51 19.29 16.71
C ASP A 120 -19.39 18.26 17.45
N ARG A 121 -19.25 16.97 17.09
CA ARG A 121 -19.99 15.88 17.71
C ARG A 121 -19.25 15.30 18.92
N PRO A 122 -19.96 14.79 19.93
CA PRO A 122 -19.32 14.18 21.09
C PRO A 122 -18.64 12.85 20.71
N PHE A 123 -17.47 12.57 21.31
CA PHE A 123 -16.73 11.32 21.05
C PHE A 123 -17.46 10.04 21.46
N SER A 124 -18.55 10.14 22.23
CA SER A 124 -19.47 9.02 22.50
C SER A 124 -20.06 8.44 21.21
N ASP A 125 -20.23 9.27 20.18
CA ASP A 125 -20.83 8.88 18.90
C ASP A 125 -19.91 8.00 18.05
N HIS A 126 -18.62 7.92 18.38
CA HIS A 126 -17.62 7.15 17.63
C HIS A 126 -18.01 5.69 17.44
N LYS A 127 -18.47 5.04 18.51
CA LYS A 127 -18.88 3.62 18.47
C LYS A 127 -20.07 3.40 17.54
N ASN A 128 -21.04 4.31 17.55
CA ASN A 128 -22.24 4.20 16.73
C ASN A 128 -21.92 4.46 15.25
N LEU A 129 -21.05 5.43 14.97
CA LEU A 129 -20.64 5.74 13.60
C LEU A 129 -19.82 4.60 12.97
N ILE A 130 -18.96 3.94 13.75
CA ILE A 130 -18.25 2.73 13.33
C ILE A 130 -19.23 1.60 13.01
N LYS A 131 -20.26 1.38 13.85
CA LYS A 131 -21.27 0.36 13.58
C LYS A 131 -21.99 0.63 12.26
N LEU A 132 -22.39 1.87 12.03
CA LEU A 132 -23.03 2.28 10.77
C LEU A 132 -22.12 2.05 9.56
N GLN A 133 -20.84 2.38 9.67
CA GLN A 133 -19.87 2.10 8.60
C GLN A 133 -19.70 0.59 8.34
N LYS A 134 -19.74 -0.25 9.38
CA LYS A 134 -19.75 -1.72 9.22
C LYS A 134 -21.01 -2.20 8.51
N TYR A 135 -22.19 -1.68 8.86
CA TYR A 135 -23.44 -2.02 8.19
C TYR A 135 -23.45 -1.60 6.71
N ASN A 136 -22.78 -0.51 6.37
CA ASN A 136 -22.60 -0.07 4.98
C ASN A 136 -21.54 -0.87 4.21
N GLY A 137 -21.04 -1.98 4.75
CA GLY A 137 -20.04 -2.84 4.10
C GLY A 137 -18.58 -2.40 4.30
N GLY A 138 -18.32 -1.38 5.11
CA GLY A 138 -16.97 -0.89 5.39
C GLY A 138 -16.23 -1.77 6.40
N ASN A 139 -15.01 -2.22 6.05
CA ASN A 139 -14.14 -2.91 7.01
C ASN A 139 -13.47 -1.92 7.98
N MET A 140 -13.98 -1.88 9.22
CA MET A 140 -13.46 -1.03 10.31
C MET A 140 -12.51 -1.77 11.26
N GLY A 141 -12.22 -3.05 11.01
CA GLY A 141 -11.39 -3.87 11.91
C GLY A 141 -11.94 -4.02 13.33
N ILE A 142 -11.04 -4.38 14.24
CA ILE A 142 -11.31 -4.64 15.65
C ILE A 142 -10.70 -3.60 16.62
N THR A 143 -9.68 -2.87 16.16
CA THR A 143 -8.89 -1.94 17.00
C THR A 143 -9.46 -0.51 16.92
N LEU A 144 -9.13 0.35 17.89
CA LEU A 144 -9.45 1.80 17.90
C LEU A 144 -10.95 2.16 17.89
N LEU A 145 -11.83 1.27 18.34
CA LEU A 145 -13.29 1.45 18.24
C LEU A 145 -13.93 2.23 19.42
N LEU A 146 -13.19 2.43 20.50
CA LEU A 146 -13.69 3.08 21.73
C LEU A 146 -13.62 4.61 21.68
N ARG A 147 -14.45 5.27 22.50
CA ARG A 147 -14.47 6.73 22.70
C ARG A 147 -13.10 7.30 23.02
N TYR A 148 -12.36 6.66 23.93
CA TYR A 148 -11.03 7.11 24.32
C TYR A 148 -10.08 7.18 23.12
N ASN A 149 -10.13 6.20 22.21
CA ASN A 149 -9.29 6.18 21.02
C ASN A 149 -9.62 7.35 20.09
N ALA A 150 -10.90 7.69 19.90
CA ALA A 150 -11.27 8.85 19.10
C ALA A 150 -10.67 10.16 19.65
N SER A 151 -10.71 10.35 20.97
CA SER A 151 -10.07 11.50 21.62
C SER A 151 -8.55 11.52 21.38
N GLN A 152 -7.87 10.39 21.56
CA GLN A 152 -6.42 10.29 21.34
C GLN A 152 -6.03 10.53 19.88
N ILE A 153 -6.80 10.00 18.94
CA ILE A 153 -6.60 10.20 17.50
C ILE A 153 -6.74 11.69 17.16
N VAL A 154 -7.80 12.34 17.62
CA VAL A 154 -8.02 13.77 17.34
C VAL A 154 -6.95 14.62 18.00
N GLN A 155 -6.50 14.28 19.22
CA GLN A 155 -5.38 14.94 19.88
C GLN A 155 -4.08 14.79 19.07
N HIS A 156 -3.80 13.60 18.54
CA HIS A 156 -2.64 13.36 17.69
C HIS A 156 -2.70 14.17 16.39
N ILE A 157 -3.83 14.14 15.68
CA ILE A 157 -4.06 14.93 14.47
C ILE A 157 -3.87 16.42 14.77
N THR A 158 -4.46 16.90 15.86
CA THR A 158 -4.35 18.28 16.32
C THR A 158 -2.90 18.68 16.60
N LYS A 159 -2.11 17.81 17.23
CA LYS A 159 -0.69 18.04 17.49
C LYS A 159 0.10 18.17 16.18
N GLU A 160 -0.12 17.26 15.24
CA GLU A 160 0.56 17.27 13.95
C GLU A 160 0.16 18.48 13.09
N MET A 161 -1.12 18.84 13.06
CA MET A 161 -1.60 20.04 12.36
C MET A 161 -1.01 21.32 12.95
N LYS A 162 -0.96 21.45 14.28
CA LYS A 162 -0.32 22.59 14.95
C LYS A 162 1.17 22.67 14.61
N ARG A 163 1.87 21.54 14.64
CA ARG A 163 3.29 21.49 14.31
C ARG A 163 3.56 22.00 12.89
N LYS A 164 2.78 21.52 11.91
CA LYS A 164 2.90 21.97 10.51
C LYS A 164 2.57 23.45 10.35
N MET A 165 1.50 23.91 10.98
CA MET A 165 1.09 25.31 10.92
C MET A 165 2.16 26.25 11.51
N ILE A 166 2.71 25.92 12.67
CA ILE A 166 3.78 26.70 13.30
C ILE A 166 5.03 26.71 12.41
N ALA A 167 5.41 25.57 11.84
CA ALA A 167 6.54 25.51 10.92
C ALA A 167 6.35 26.45 9.71
N GLN A 168 5.14 26.50 9.13
CA GLN A 168 4.82 27.40 8.04
C GLN A 168 4.86 28.89 8.44
N ILE A 169 4.37 29.22 9.65
CA ILE A 169 4.43 30.60 10.18
C ILE A 169 5.87 31.06 10.32
N VAL A 170 6.74 30.22 10.88
CA VAL A 170 8.16 30.53 11.08
C VAL A 170 8.87 30.66 9.73
N GLN A 171 8.61 29.75 8.78
CA GLN A 171 9.21 29.82 7.44
C GLN A 171 8.82 31.09 6.68
N ASN A 172 7.56 31.52 6.80
CA ASN A 172 7.02 32.64 6.04
C ASN A 172 7.05 33.97 6.82
N ASN A 173 7.61 34.01 8.03
CA ASN A 173 7.63 35.18 8.93
C ASN A 173 6.26 35.86 9.06
N ILE A 174 5.19 35.07 9.21
CA ILE A 174 3.82 35.59 9.26
C ILE A 174 3.62 36.35 10.57
N LYS A 175 3.19 37.62 10.47
CA LYS A 175 2.83 38.44 11.64
C LYS A 175 1.48 37.95 12.19
N ILE A 176 1.42 37.70 13.50
CA ILE A 176 0.22 37.24 14.20
C ILE A 176 -0.27 38.36 15.11
N SER A 177 -1.53 38.73 15.00
CA SER A 177 -2.22 39.64 15.94
C SER A 177 -3.07 38.81 16.91
N LEU A 178 -3.10 39.22 18.19
CA LEU A 178 -3.88 38.56 19.24
C LEU A 178 -5.06 39.44 19.62
N GLU A 179 -6.28 38.93 19.48
CA GLU A 179 -7.48 39.55 20.07
C GLU A 179 -7.89 38.79 21.32
N ALA A 180 -8.00 39.50 22.44
CA ALA A 180 -8.54 38.97 23.68
C ALA A 180 -10.07 38.97 23.60
N MET A 181 -10.70 37.79 23.63
CA MET A 181 -12.14 37.71 23.83
C MET A 181 -12.47 37.86 25.32
N PRO A 182 -13.50 38.63 25.69
CA PRO A 182 -13.95 38.73 27.08
C PRO A 182 -14.49 37.38 27.57
N PRO A 183 -14.41 37.10 28.89
CA PRO A 183 -14.89 35.83 29.45
C PRO A 183 -16.38 35.63 29.18
N VAL A 184 -16.70 34.53 28.50
CA VAL A 184 -18.08 34.13 28.21
C VAL A 184 -18.74 33.70 29.52
N GLN A 185 -19.71 34.48 30.00
CA GLN A 185 -20.53 34.13 31.16
C GLN A 185 -21.38 32.87 30.89
N PRO A 186 -21.69 32.04 31.91
CA PRO A 186 -22.52 30.84 31.73
C PRO A 186 -23.93 31.25 31.27
N ARG A 187 -24.27 30.91 30.03
CA ARG A 187 -25.57 31.27 29.43
C ARG A 187 -26.65 30.31 29.98
N THR A 188 -27.39 30.73 31.01
CA THR A 188 -28.48 29.98 31.67
C THR A 188 -29.84 30.08 30.96
N SER A 189 -29.93 30.59 29.73
CA SER A 189 -31.17 30.57 28.96
C SER A 189 -30.95 30.02 27.56
N TYR A 190 -31.70 28.97 27.23
CA TYR A 190 -31.81 28.43 25.88
C TYR A 190 -32.44 29.49 24.98
N VAL A 191 -31.69 29.96 24.00
CA VAL A 191 -32.22 30.68 22.84
C VAL A 191 -31.84 29.85 21.61
N PRO A 192 -32.78 29.49 20.72
CA PRO A 192 -32.44 28.76 19.52
C PRO A 192 -31.60 29.65 18.60
N ILE A 193 -30.34 29.26 18.35
CA ILE A 193 -29.48 29.96 17.41
C ILE A 193 -29.96 29.62 15.99
N GLN A 194 -30.59 30.58 15.32
CA GLN A 194 -30.68 30.56 13.87
C GLN A 194 -29.26 30.70 13.30
N LYS A 195 -28.80 29.65 12.61
CA LYS A 195 -27.51 29.58 11.93
C LYS A 195 -27.50 30.48 10.70
N ASN A 196 -27.10 31.74 10.85
CA ASN A 196 -26.65 32.56 9.74
C ASN A 196 -25.36 33.29 10.15
N TRP A 197 -24.23 32.58 10.18
CA TRP A 197 -22.93 33.24 10.15
C TRP A 197 -21.91 32.37 9.42
N SER A 198 -21.47 32.84 8.26
CA SER A 198 -20.33 32.28 7.52
C SER A 198 -19.09 33.15 7.80
N PRO A 199 -18.04 32.65 8.47
CA PRO A 199 -16.78 33.36 8.57
C PRO A 199 -15.94 33.15 7.29
N PRO A 200 -15.08 34.12 6.91
CA PRO A 200 -14.20 33.99 5.75
C PRO A 200 -13.13 32.90 5.95
N PRO A 201 -12.62 32.29 4.86
CA PRO A 201 -11.89 31.02 4.88
C PRO A 201 -10.45 31.05 5.46
N SER A 202 -10.00 32.14 6.08
CA SER A 202 -8.60 32.34 6.47
C SER A 202 -8.34 32.75 7.93
N SER A 203 -9.35 32.79 8.79
CA SER A 203 -9.16 33.19 10.20
C SER A 203 -8.91 31.98 11.11
N ILE A 204 -7.72 31.89 11.71
CA ILE A 204 -7.38 30.83 12.69
C ILE A 204 -7.58 31.38 14.10
N LYS A 205 -8.57 30.84 14.83
CA LYS A 205 -8.84 31.24 16.21
C LYS A 205 -7.93 30.49 17.19
N LEU A 206 -7.25 31.23 18.05
CA LEU A 206 -6.44 30.73 19.16
C LEU A 206 -7.15 31.09 20.46
N ALA A 207 -7.36 30.14 21.37
CA ALA A 207 -7.86 30.45 22.70
C ALA A 207 -6.76 30.25 23.76
N ILE A 208 -6.80 31.07 24.79
CA ILE A 208 -5.96 30.91 25.96
C ILE A 208 -6.83 30.26 27.04
N THR A 209 -6.36 29.17 27.64
CA THR A 209 -6.91 28.70 28.91
C THR A 209 -5.84 28.81 29.99
N GLU A 210 -6.22 29.42 31.11
CA GLU A 210 -5.35 29.55 32.27
C GLU A 210 -5.17 28.19 32.94
N ALA A 211 -3.92 27.78 33.15
CA ALA A 211 -3.60 26.64 34.00
C ALA A 211 -3.51 27.12 35.46
N PRO A 212 -3.86 26.28 36.45
CA PRO A 212 -3.93 26.65 37.88
C PRO A 212 -2.58 27.03 38.54
N CYS A 213 -1.52 27.25 37.76
CA CYS A 213 -0.16 27.55 38.23
C CYS A 213 0.46 28.77 37.52
N GLY A 214 -0.35 29.76 37.10
CA GLY A 214 0.14 31.03 36.55
C GLY A 214 0.89 30.93 35.21
N LYS A 215 0.92 29.75 34.58
CA LYS A 215 1.47 29.55 33.24
C LYS A 215 0.33 29.64 32.22
N GLN A 216 0.30 30.72 31.45
CA GLN A 216 -0.60 30.84 30.30
C GLN A 216 -0.23 29.77 29.27
N ARG A 217 -1.19 28.92 28.91
CA ARG A 217 -1.00 27.87 27.89
C ARG A 217 -1.85 28.20 26.68
N LEU A 218 -1.20 28.53 25.57
CA LEU A 218 -1.87 28.75 24.28
C LEU A 218 -2.52 27.43 23.82
N ARG A 219 -3.85 27.40 23.77
CA ARG A 219 -4.64 26.28 23.26
C ARG A 219 -5.31 26.71 21.97
N VAL A 220 -4.69 26.41 20.82
CA VAL A 220 -5.39 26.56 19.53
C VAL A 220 -6.67 25.73 19.58
N LEU A 221 -7.81 26.41 19.45
CA LEU A 221 -9.13 25.82 19.28
C LEU A 221 -9.46 25.90 17.81
N PHE A 222 -9.54 24.76 17.15
CA PHE A 222 -10.17 24.71 15.84
C PHE A 222 -11.68 24.65 16.09
N GLN A 223 -12.39 25.72 15.74
CA GLN A 223 -13.84 25.65 15.55
C GLN A 223 -14.06 25.12 14.13
N GLY A 224 -14.80 24.02 14.02
CA GLY A 224 -15.34 23.52 12.76
C GLY A 224 -16.63 24.23 12.40
#